data_AF-A0A6C0CS82-F1
#
_entry.id   AF-A0A6C0CS82-F1
#
_cell.length_a   1.000
_cell.length_b   1.000
_cell.length_c   1.000
_cell.angle_alpha   90.00
_cell.angle_beta   90.00
_cell.angle_gamma   90.00
#
_symmetry.space_group_name_H-M   'P 1'
#
loop_
_entity.id
_entity.type
_entity.pdbx_description
1 polymer ?
#
loop_
_entity_poly.entity_id
_entity_poly.type
_entity_poly.pdbx_seq_one_letter_code
_entity_poly.pdbx_strand_id
1 'polypeptide(L)'
;MAWYEESGPTKAEAINDAKNSFKNQDLPEYVIEKCVQSEIDQYGGLGSYRGYATFARQTILQRINQMIKTRKEKISIIEKNPYFQRWMNYVLYRPPDETLGHKSLRYRDALKSFSEKSNLM
;
A
#
# COMPACT_ATOMS: atom_id res chain seq x y z
N MET A 1 -25.60 6.53 31.27
CA MET A 1 -24.72 6.91 30.15
C MET A 1 -24.63 5.72 29.22
N ALA A 2 -24.64 5.93 27.90
CA ALA A 2 -24.55 4.83 26.95
C ALA A 2 -23.07 4.45 26.73
N TRP A 3 -22.75 3.15 26.82
CA TRP A 3 -21.38 2.61 26.73
C TRP A 3 -20.54 3.10 25.53
N TYR A 4 -21.17 3.49 24.42
CA TYR A 4 -20.54 3.91 23.16
C TYR A 4 -20.10 5.39 23.16
N GLU A 5 -20.45 6.15 24.21
CA GLU A 5 -20.00 7.53 24.41
C GLU A 5 -18.77 7.61 25.32
N GLU A 6 -18.59 6.62 26.21
CA GLU A 6 -17.47 6.55 27.18
C GLU A 6 -16.32 5.67 26.70
N SER A 7 -16.59 4.71 25.80
CA SER A 7 -15.58 3.83 25.21
C SER A 7 -15.38 4.11 23.72
N GLY A 8 -14.15 3.86 23.26
CA GLY A 8 -13.69 4.08 21.90
C GLY A 8 -13.15 2.81 21.25
N PRO A 9 -13.12 2.74 19.92
CA PRO A 9 -12.54 1.60 19.22
C PRO A 9 -11.05 1.49 19.51
N THR A 10 -10.58 0.26 19.61
CA THR A 10 -9.15 -0.02 19.64
C THR A 10 -8.50 0.21 18.28
N LYS A 11 -7.18 0.40 18.23
CA LYS A 11 -6.43 0.50 16.97
C LYS A 11 -6.70 -0.71 16.06
N ALA A 12 -6.77 -1.92 16.63
CA ALA A 12 -7.02 -3.14 15.89
C ALA A 12 -8.44 -3.17 15.28
N GLU A 13 -9.45 -2.72 16.02
CA GLU A 13 -10.83 -2.61 15.52
C GLU A 13 -10.92 -1.62 14.35
N ALA A 14 -10.30 -0.44 14.49
CA ALA A 14 -10.30 0.55 13.42
C ALA A 14 -9.57 0.08 12.16
N ILE A 15 -8.46 -0.66 12.31
CA ILE A 15 -7.77 -1.29 11.18
C ILE A 15 -8.69 -2.31 10.50
N ASN A 16 -9.38 -3.15 11.26
CA ASN A 16 -10.29 -4.15 10.69
C ASN A 16 -11.50 -3.53 9.99
N ASP A 17 -12.09 -2.47 10.55
CA ASP A 17 -13.17 -1.70 9.89
C ASP A 17 -12.69 -1.04 8.58
N ALA A 18 -11.49 -0.44 8.61
CA ALA A 18 -10.90 0.13 7.41
C ALA A 18 -10.60 -0.95 6.36
N LYS A 19 -10.04 -2.10 6.74
CA LYS A 19 -9.81 -3.25 5.84
C LYS A 19 -11.11 -3.74 5.21
N ASN A 20 -12.19 -3.84 5.98
CA ASN A 20 -13.50 -4.25 5.46
C ASN A 20 -14.02 -3.27 4.41
N SER A 21 -13.78 -1.98 4.58
CA SER A 21 -14.17 -0.95 3.60
C SER A 21 -13.42 -1.07 2.26
N PHE A 22 -12.28 -1.75 2.27
CA PHE A 22 -11.39 -1.90 1.12
C PHE A 22 -11.19 -3.36 0.68
N LYS A 23 -12.04 -4.29 1.14
CA LYS A 23 -11.88 -5.74 0.95
C LYS A 23 -11.68 -6.20 -0.50
N ASN A 24 -12.20 -5.43 -1.46
CA ASN A 24 -12.12 -5.75 -2.90
C ASN A 24 -10.98 -5.02 -3.63
N GLN A 25 -10.11 -4.30 -2.91
CA GLN A 25 -8.99 -3.58 -3.49
C GLN A 25 -7.68 -4.22 -3.05
N ASP A 26 -6.77 -4.46 -4.00
CA ASP A 26 -5.41 -4.88 -3.71
C ASP A 26 -4.64 -3.71 -3.09
N LEU A 27 -4.58 -3.71 -1.76
CA LEU A 27 -4.02 -2.64 -0.97
C LEU A 27 -2.98 -3.17 0.01
N PRO A 28 -1.78 -2.57 0.02
CA PRO A 28 -0.80 -2.91 1.02
C PRO A 28 -1.31 -2.58 2.42
N GLU A 29 -1.29 -3.57 3.31
CA GLU A 29 -1.80 -3.47 4.68
C GLU A 29 -1.20 -2.29 5.47
N TYR A 30 0.09 -2.02 5.27
CA TYR A 30 0.78 -0.91 5.93
C TYR A 30 0.16 0.47 5.63
N VAL A 31 -0.55 0.65 4.51
CA VAL A 31 -1.20 1.93 4.18
C VAL A 31 -2.33 2.20 5.17
N ILE A 32 -3.15 1.17 5.43
CA ILE A 32 -4.27 1.25 6.37
C ILE A 32 -3.74 1.48 7.78
N GLU A 33 -2.75 0.70 8.20
CA GLU A 33 -2.14 0.84 9.52
C GLU A 33 -1.56 2.24 9.74
N LYS A 34 -0.87 2.80 8.74
CA LYS A 34 -0.28 4.13 8.81
C LYS A 34 -1.35 5.22 8.91
N CYS A 35 -2.44 5.11 8.17
CA CYS A 35 -3.54 6.08 8.25
C CYS A 35 -4.24 6.06 9.60
N VAL A 36 -4.51 4.88 10.16
CA VAL A 36 -5.11 4.74 11.50
C VAL A 36 -4.15 5.25 12.58
N GLN A 37 -2.86 4.90 12.49
CA GLN A 37 -1.86 5.38 13.45
C GLN A 37 -1.71 6.90 13.39
N SER A 38 -1.70 7.48 12.19
CA SER A 38 -1.62 8.93 12.02
C SER A 38 -2.80 9.68 12.64
N GLU A 39 -4.00 9.09 12.64
CA GLU A 39 -5.17 9.68 13.29
C GLU A 39 -5.01 9.64 14.82
N ILE A 40 -4.54 8.51 15.36
CA ILE A 40 -4.25 8.34 16.79
C ILE A 40 -3.16 9.32 17.24
N ASP A 41 -2.07 9.44 16.48
CA ASP A 41 -0.95 10.33 16.82
C ASP A 41 -1.38 11.80 16.81
N GLN A 42 -2.27 12.19 15.90
CA GLN A 42 -2.72 13.56 15.75
C GLN A 42 -3.68 14.00 16.85
N TYR A 43 -4.59 13.10 17.28
CA TYR A 43 -5.67 13.43 18.20
C TYR A 43 -5.55 12.76 19.58
N GLY A 44 -4.47 12.00 19.81
CA GLY A 44 -4.24 11.24 21.04
C GLY A 44 -5.11 9.98 21.17
N GLY A 45 -5.89 9.63 20.15
CA GLY A 45 -6.81 8.49 20.15
C GLY A 45 -7.85 8.57 19.03
N LEU A 46 -8.78 7.61 19.02
CA LEU A 46 -9.87 7.53 18.04
C LEU A 46 -11.21 8.12 18.54
N GLY A 47 -11.21 8.64 19.77
CA GLY A 47 -12.42 9.14 20.44
C GLY A 47 -13.38 8.03 20.86
N SER A 48 -14.61 8.39 21.21
CA SER A 48 -15.68 7.43 21.50
C SER A 48 -16.15 6.72 20.23
N TYR A 49 -16.83 5.58 20.34
CA TYR A 49 -17.39 4.88 19.17
C TYR A 49 -18.28 5.80 18.31
N ARG A 50 -19.06 6.69 18.94
CA ARG A 50 -19.84 7.71 18.22
C ARG A 50 -18.93 8.72 17.49
N GLY A 51 -17.91 9.24 18.18
CA GLY A 51 -16.95 10.17 17.58
C GLY A 51 -16.18 9.54 16.41
N TYR A 52 -15.79 8.28 16.56
CA TYR A 52 -15.15 7.50 15.51
C TYR A 52 -16.06 7.35 14.30
N ALA A 53 -17.29 6.86 14.49
CA ALA A 53 -18.24 6.63 13.40
C ALA A 53 -18.61 7.91 12.65
N THR A 54 -18.67 9.05 13.37
CA THR A 54 -19.08 10.34 12.79
C THR A 54 -17.92 11.07 12.09
N PHE A 55 -16.73 11.03 12.66
CA PHE A 55 -15.60 11.86 12.21
C PHE A 55 -14.39 11.03 11.80
N ALA A 56 -13.75 10.34 12.76
CA ALA A 56 -12.44 9.73 12.54
C ALA A 56 -12.46 8.69 11.41
N ARG A 57 -13.52 7.88 11.32
CA ARG A 57 -13.68 6.87 10.27
C ARG A 57 -13.63 7.50 8.88
N GLN A 58 -14.38 8.57 8.65
CA GLN A 58 -14.40 9.24 7.34
C GLN A 58 -13.02 9.84 7.01
N THR A 59 -12.37 10.48 7.98
CA THR A 59 -11.03 11.03 7.83
C THR A 59 -10.01 9.95 7.44
N ILE A 60 -10.03 8.80 8.13
CA ILE A 60 -9.14 7.67 7.85
C ILE A 60 -9.35 7.16 6.43
N LEU A 61 -10.60 6.91 6.02
CA LEU A 61 -10.91 6.42 4.67
C LEU A 61 -10.49 7.42 3.58
N GLN A 62 -10.68 8.72 3.80
CA GLN A 62 -10.23 9.75 2.87
C GLN A 62 -8.70 9.79 2.74
N ARG A 63 -7.97 9.69 3.86
CA ARG A 63 -6.50 9.63 3.87
C ARG A 63 -5.98 8.40 3.13
N ILE A 64 -6.60 7.24 3.32
CA ILE A 64 -6.24 6.01 2.61
C ILE A 64 -6.39 6.23 1.10
N ASN A 65 -7.55 6.71 0.65
CA ASN A 65 -7.80 7.01 -0.77
C ASN A 65 -6.78 8.00 -1.35
N GLN A 66 -6.45 9.05 -0.60
CA GLN A 66 -5.46 10.04 -1.02
C GLN A 66 -4.07 9.41 -1.14
N MET A 67 -3.63 8.60 -0.18
CA MET A 67 -2.36 7.88 -0.24
C MET A 67 -2.30 6.94 -1.45
N ILE A 68 -3.38 6.23 -1.75
CA ILE A 68 -3.48 5.35 -2.92
C ILE A 68 -3.31 6.15 -4.21
N LYS A 69 -4.06 7.25 -4.33
CA LYS A 69 -4.00 8.14 -5.50
C LYS A 69 -2.60 8.70 -5.70
N THR A 70 -2.01 9.29 -4.66
CA THR A 70 -0.65 9.83 -4.71
C THR A 70 0.38 8.76 -5.04
N ARG A 71 0.23 7.53 -4.55
CA ARG A 71 1.13 6.43 -4.89
C ARG A 71 1.04 6.07 -6.37
N LYS A 72 -0.17 5.94 -6.92
CA LYS A 72 -0.41 5.68 -8.35
C LYS A 72 0.20 6.80 -9.22
N GLU A 73 0.02 8.06 -8.84
CA GLU A 73 0.61 9.21 -9.53
C GLU A 73 2.14 9.16 -9.50
N LYS A 74 2.74 8.93 -8.32
CA LYS A 74 4.20 8.84 -8.16
C LYS A 74 4.81 7.68 -8.94
N ILE A 75 4.15 6.52 -8.94
CA ILE A 75 4.58 5.37 -9.76
C ILE A 75 4.56 5.76 -11.23
N SER A 76 3.48 6.38 -11.72
CA SER A 76 3.39 6.81 -13.12
C SER A 76 4.48 7.82 -13.49
N ILE A 77 4.84 8.73 -12.58
CA ILE A 77 5.95 9.68 -12.80
C ILE A 77 7.30 8.94 -12.91
N ILE A 78 7.55 7.96 -12.04
CA ILE A 78 8.79 7.17 -12.05
C ILE A 78 8.86 6.33 -13.33
N GLU A 79 7.77 5.66 -13.72
CA GLU A 79 7.70 4.84 -14.94
C GLU A 79 7.97 5.66 -16.20
N LYS A 80 7.55 6.92 -16.23
CA LYS A 80 7.78 7.85 -17.35
C LYS A 80 9.13 8.55 -17.29
N ASN A 81 9.91 8.38 -16.21
CA ASN A 81 11.21 9.03 -16.06
C ASN A 81 12.26 8.36 -16.99
N PRO A 82 12.86 9.09 -17.95
CA PRO A 82 13.82 8.50 -18.88
C PRO A 82 15.07 7.91 -18.22
N TYR A 83 15.52 8.48 -17.09
CA TYR A 83 16.67 7.95 -16.35
C TYR A 83 16.32 6.62 -15.68
N PHE A 84 15.13 6.52 -15.10
CA PHE A 84 14.64 5.28 -14.51
C PHE A 84 14.48 4.19 -15.58
N GLN A 85 13.89 4.53 -16.73
CA GLN A 85 13.75 3.60 -17.85
C GLN A 85 15.12 3.10 -18.36
N ARG A 86 16.10 4.00 -18.52
CA ARG A 86 17.46 3.63 -18.93
C ARG A 86 18.13 2.72 -17.90
N TRP A 87 18.03 3.04 -16.61
CA TRP A 87 18.57 2.21 -15.54
C TRP A 87 17.90 0.83 -15.51
N MET A 88 16.57 0.77 -15.61
CA MET A 88 15.83 -0.49 -15.65
C MET A 88 16.24 -1.34 -16.87
N ASN A 89 16.35 -0.73 -18.04
CA ASN A 89 16.83 -1.41 -19.25
C ASN A 89 18.27 -1.89 -19.07
N TYR A 90 19.15 -1.10 -18.45
CA TYR A 90 20.50 -1.53 -18.15
C TYR A 90 20.54 -2.75 -17.23
N VAL A 91 19.69 -2.80 -16.20
CA VAL A 91 19.59 -3.95 -15.29
C VAL A 91 19.05 -5.19 -16.01
N LEU A 92 17.99 -5.04 -16.81
CA LEU A 92 17.30 -6.14 -17.49
C LEU A 92 18.08 -6.70 -18.69
N TYR A 93 18.79 -5.84 -19.42
CA TYR A 93 19.54 -6.21 -20.63
C TYR A 93 21.05 -6.21 -20.40
N ARG A 94 21.49 -6.19 -19.14
CA ARG A 94 22.91 -6.29 -18.81
C ARG A 94 23.47 -7.58 -19.41
N PRO A 95 24.55 -7.51 -20.21
CA PRO A 95 25.25 -8.72 -20.61
C PRO A 95 25.69 -9.48 -19.35
N PRO A 96 25.63 -10.83 -19.37
CA PRO A 96 26.18 -11.61 -18.27
C PRO A 96 27.67 -11.29 -18.16
N ASP A 97 28.09 -10.83 -16.98
CA ASP A 97 29.49 -10.55 -16.68
C ASP A 97 30.04 -11.78 -15.93
N GLU A 98 30.91 -12.53 -16.60
CA GLU A 98 31.51 -13.76 -16.06
C GLU A 98 32.33 -13.51 -14.79
N THR A 99 32.76 -12.25 -14.57
CA THR A 99 33.55 -11.85 -13.39
C THR A 99 32.74 -11.69 -12.11
N LEU A 100 31.42 -11.47 -12.21
CA LEU A 100 30.55 -11.17 -11.07
C LEU A 100 29.62 -12.33 -10.67
N GLY A 101 29.69 -13.48 -11.36
CA GLY A 101 28.84 -14.65 -11.06
C GLY A 101 27.34 -14.41 -11.22
N HIS A 102 26.92 -13.28 -11.80
CA HIS A 102 25.51 -12.91 -11.94
C HIS A 102 24.96 -13.42 -13.28
N LYS A 103 24.13 -14.46 -13.20
CA LYS A 103 23.31 -14.95 -14.31
C LYS A 103 22.40 -13.80 -14.79
N SER A 104 22.53 -13.37 -16.04
CA SER A 104 21.68 -12.31 -16.59
C SER A 104 20.20 -12.71 -16.47
N LEU A 105 19.38 -11.91 -15.79
CA LEU A 105 17.92 -12.04 -15.82
C LEU A 105 17.45 -11.57 -17.20
N ARG A 106 17.50 -12.46 -18.20
CA ARG A 106 17.03 -12.11 -19.54
C ARG A 106 15.53 -11.88 -19.46
N TYR A 107 15.03 -10.89 -20.20
CA TYR A 107 13.60 -10.57 -20.27
C TYR A 107 12.72 -11.81 -20.50
N ARG A 108 13.17 -12.79 -21.30
CA ARG A 108 12.45 -14.06 -21.52
C ARG A 108 12.30 -14.91 -20.25
N ASP A 109 13.33 -14.97 -19.41
CA ASP A 109 13.31 -15.77 -18.17
C ASP A 109 12.45 -15.10 -17.10
N ALA A 110 12.52 -13.77 -17.02
CA ALA A 110 11.62 -12.97 -16.18
C ALA A 110 10.15 -13.13 -16.63
N LEU A 111 9.87 -13.01 -17.94
CA LEU A 111 8.53 -13.20 -18.50
C LEU A 111 7.96 -14.59 -18.17
N LYS A 112 8.80 -15.63 -18.26
CA LYS A 112 8.42 -17.01 -17.94
C LYS A 112 7.96 -17.15 -16.48
N SER A 113 8.71 -16.56 -15.55
CA SER A 113 8.38 -16.58 -14.11
C SER A 113 7.06 -15.86 -13.76
N PHE A 114 6.70 -14.82 -14.52
CA PHE A 114 5.42 -14.13 -14.37
C PHE A 114 4.26 -14.93 -15.00
N SER A 115 4.48 -15.56 -16.17
CA SER A 115 3.47 -16.41 -16.81
C SER A 115 3.20 -17.72 -16.07
N GLU A 116 4.22 -18.30 -15.44
CA GLU A 116 4.07 -19.53 -14.65
C GLU A 116 3.29 -19.26 -13.36
N LYS A 117 3.43 -18.05 -12.77
CA LYS A 117 2.62 -17.63 -11.62
C LYS A 117 1.15 -17.35 -11.97
N SER A 118 0.84 -16.89 -13.18
CA SER A 118 -0.55 -16.67 -13.59
C SER A 118 -1.31 -17.95 -13.93
N ASN A 119 -0.61 -19.05 -14.22
CA ASN A 119 -1.21 -20.36 -14.51
C ASN A 119 -1.41 -21.24 -13.27
N LEU A 120 -1.03 -20.74 -12.09
CA LEU A 120 -1.22 -21.38 -10.78
C LEU A 120 -2.31 -20.71 -9.93
N MET A 121 -3.05 -19.74 -10.51
CA MET A 121 -4.33 -19.22 -10.02
C MET A 121 -5.46 -19.75 -10.89
#